data_AF-A0A350IXM2-F1
#
_entry.id   AF-A0A350IXM2-F1
#
_cell.length_a   1.000
_cell.length_b   1.000
_cell.length_c   1.000
_cell.angle_alpha   90.00
_cell.angle_beta   90.00
_cell.angle_gamma   90.00
#
_symmetry.space_group_name_H-M   'P 1'
#
loop_
_entity.id
_entity.type
_entity.pdbx_description
1 polymer ?
#
loop_
_entity_poly.entity_id
_entity_poly.type
_entity_poly.pdbx_seq_one_letter_code
_entity_poly.pdbx_strand_id
1 'polypeptide(L)'
;MNRRLKMILTVLIIACGFTACWDAEQNRNKVTGVLQDESRSVVMELSAFDDQLTGILQTTTVLLDGYDQEALDQIYAQMEDTLDRYDGLHGVSCLYDSSDQKIVEIVDIDLQQVDLKMLQKEGILSFGTNTIPDGLSLSSSKEYLSNLGFVFD
;
A
#
# COMPACT_ATOMS: atom_id res chain seq x y z
N MET A 1 25.31 0.93 32.48
CA MET A 1 24.60 2.17 32.87
C MET A 1 23.39 2.29 31.95
N ASN A 2 22.21 2.04 32.51
CA ASN A 2 20.95 1.88 31.80
C ASN A 2 20.52 3.20 31.15
N ARG A 3 20.32 3.21 29.83
CA ARG A 3 19.41 4.17 29.18
C ARG A 3 18.32 3.36 28.51
N ARG A 4 17.25 3.15 29.28
CA ARG A 4 15.98 2.61 28.80
C ARG A 4 15.52 3.50 27.64
N LEU A 5 15.55 2.96 26.43
CA LEU A 5 14.88 3.53 25.26
C LEU A 5 13.39 3.49 25.61
N LYS A 6 12.85 4.62 26.06
CA LYS A 6 11.42 4.76 26.30
C LYS A 6 10.76 4.76 24.92
N MET A 7 10.15 3.62 24.59
CA MET A 7 9.17 3.45 23.53
C MET A 7 8.11 4.55 23.70
N ILE A 8 8.23 5.64 22.94
CA ILE A 8 7.22 6.69 22.89
C ILE A 8 6.14 6.15 21.96
N LEU A 9 5.15 5.51 22.58
CA LEU A 9 3.84 5.23 22.01
C LEU A 9 3.18 6.57 21.66
N THR A 10 3.52 7.14 20.51
CA THR A 10 2.78 8.26 19.94
C THR A 10 1.61 7.65 19.18
N VAL A 11 0.50 7.49 19.89
CA VAL A 11 -0.82 7.26 19.29
C VAL A 11 -1.16 8.52 18.48
N LEU A 12 -0.68 8.59 17.24
CA LEU A 12 -1.15 9.51 16.22
C LEU A 12 -2.45 8.92 15.66
N ILE A 13 -3.53 9.03 16.44
CA ILE A 13 -4.88 9.03 15.87
C ILE A 13 -5.00 10.32 15.07
N ILE A 14 -4.42 10.32 13.88
CA ILE A 14 -4.86 11.22 12.83
C ILE A 14 -6.11 10.55 12.27
N ALA A 15 -7.24 10.87 12.90
CA ALA A 15 -8.54 10.79 12.24
C ALA A 15 -8.56 11.85 11.13
N CYS A 16 -7.81 11.63 10.04
CA CYS A 16 -7.94 12.41 8.83
C CYS A 16 -9.15 11.86 8.08
N GLY A 17 -10.31 12.45 8.38
CA GLY A 17 -11.43 12.41 7.46
C GLY A 17 -10.99 12.99 6.11
N PHE A 18 -10.93 12.14 5.09
CA PHE A 18 -11.06 12.54 3.70
C PHE A 18 -12.40 12.03 3.16
N THR A 19 -13.51 12.42 3.79
CA THR A 19 -14.80 12.44 3.09
C THR A 19 -14.87 13.73 2.27
N ALA A 20 -14.00 13.86 1.28
CA ALA A 20 -13.98 14.99 0.37
C ALA A 20 -13.75 14.52 -1.07
N CYS A 21 -14.59 13.59 -1.55
CA CYS A 21 -14.92 13.45 -2.97
C CYS A 21 -16.18 12.59 -3.19
N TRP A 22 -17.27 12.85 -2.45
CA TRP A 22 -18.50 12.05 -2.50
C TRP A 22 -19.16 11.97 -3.89
N ASP A 23 -18.92 12.94 -4.78
CA ASP A 23 -19.60 13.02 -6.08
C ASP A 23 -18.81 12.37 -7.24
N ALA A 24 -17.48 12.26 -7.13
CA ALA A 24 -16.63 11.59 -8.12
C ALA A 24 -16.50 10.07 -7.88
N GLU A 25 -16.94 9.60 -6.72
CA GLU A 25 -16.79 8.21 -6.28
C GLU A 25 -17.96 7.31 -6.72
N GLN A 26 -19.12 7.88 -7.06
CA GLN A 26 -20.31 7.11 -7.45
C GLN A 26 -20.20 6.36 -8.79
N ASN A 27 -19.26 6.73 -9.67
CA ASN A 27 -19.08 6.08 -10.97
C ASN A 27 -17.81 5.24 -11.08
N ARG A 28 -17.09 5.02 -9.97
CA ARG A 28 -15.88 4.19 -9.97
C ARG A 28 -16.22 2.75 -9.58
N ASN A 29 -15.91 1.82 -10.47
CA ASN A 29 -15.88 0.40 -10.14
C ASN A 29 -14.77 0.19 -9.12
N LYS A 30 -15.11 -0.34 -7.95
CA LYS A 30 -14.15 -0.78 -6.94
C LYS A 30 -14.17 -2.30 -6.88
N VAL A 31 -12.99 -2.91 -6.92
CA VAL A 31 -12.82 -4.35 -6.73
C VAL A 31 -11.77 -4.56 -5.66
N THR A 32 -12.01 -5.51 -4.76
CA THR A 32 -11.12 -5.80 -3.64
C THR A 32 -10.48 -7.17 -3.83
N GLY A 33 -9.15 -7.20 -3.87
CA GLY A 33 -8.37 -8.42 -3.86
C GLY A 33 -7.74 -8.64 -2.48
N VAL A 34 -7.70 -9.89 -2.02
CA VAL A 34 -7.01 -10.25 -0.78
C VAL A 34 -5.99 -11.36 -1.05
N LEU A 35 -4.77 -11.15 -0.57
CA LEU A 35 -3.72 -12.15 -0.46
C LEU A 35 -3.42 -12.35 1.02
N GLN A 36 -3.57 -13.57 1.54
CA GLN A 36 -3.41 -13.84 2.96
C GLN A 36 -2.63 -15.13 3.21
N ASP A 37 -1.65 -15.05 4.10
CA ASP A 37 -0.97 -16.17 4.75
C ASP A 37 -1.13 -16.11 6.28
N GLU A 38 -0.45 -17.00 7.00
CA GLU A 38 -0.58 -17.12 8.47
C GLU A 38 -0.14 -15.87 9.24
N SER A 39 0.80 -15.10 8.70
CA SER A 39 1.45 -13.97 9.38
C SER A 39 1.22 -12.63 8.68
N ARG A 40 0.76 -12.64 7.45
CA ARG A 40 0.62 -11.46 6.60
C ARG A 40 -0.71 -11.47 5.85
N SER A 41 -1.33 -10.30 5.76
CA SER A 41 -2.47 -10.04 4.89
C SER A 41 -2.16 -8.82 4.03
N VAL A 42 -2.48 -8.89 2.74
CA VAL A 42 -2.43 -7.77 1.81
C VAL A 42 -3.81 -7.63 1.18
N VAL A 43 -4.44 -6.48 1.42
CA VAL A 43 -5.70 -6.11 0.79
C VAL A 43 -5.42 -5.04 -0.25
N MET A 44 -5.89 -5.25 -1.48
CA MET A 44 -5.77 -4.28 -2.57
C MET A 44 -7.14 -3.89 -3.08
N GLU A 45 -7.47 -2.61 -2.96
CA GLU A 45 -8.66 -2.02 -3.57
C GLU A 45 -8.25 -1.31 -4.86
N LEU A 46 -8.84 -1.74 -5.97
CA LEU A 46 -8.61 -1.17 -7.29
C LEU A 46 -9.82 -0.31 -7.67
N SER A 47 -9.60 0.99 -7.87
CA SER A 47 -10.62 1.92 -8.32
C SER A 47 -10.47 2.19 -9.82
N ALA A 48 -11.53 2.01 -10.60
CA ALA A 48 -11.51 2.18 -12.05
C ALA A 48 -12.71 2.99 -12.57
N PHE A 49 -12.51 3.70 -13.68
CA PHE A 49 -13.60 4.21 -14.52
C PHE A 49 -13.63 3.37 -15.81
N ASP A 50 -14.78 2.78 -16.13
CA ASP A 50 -14.89 1.69 -17.10
C ASP A 50 -13.89 0.55 -16.76
N ASP A 51 -12.92 0.30 -17.64
CA ASP A 51 -11.83 -0.67 -17.42
C ASP A 51 -10.48 0.01 -17.13
N GLN A 52 -10.42 1.34 -17.00
CA GLN A 52 -9.18 2.05 -16.73
C GLN A 52 -9.02 2.33 -15.23
N LEU A 53 -7.93 1.84 -14.62
CA LEU A 53 -7.61 2.14 -13.24
C LEU A 53 -7.36 3.64 -13.04
N THR A 54 -7.88 4.13 -11.93
CA THR A 54 -7.79 5.51 -11.45
C THR A 54 -7.14 5.61 -10.08
N GLY A 55 -7.13 4.53 -9.30
CA GLY A 55 -6.46 4.50 -8.01
C GLY A 55 -6.22 3.08 -7.50
N ILE A 56 -5.22 2.96 -6.62
CA ILE A 56 -4.86 1.72 -5.94
C ILE A 56 -4.71 2.06 -4.45
N LEU A 57 -5.44 1.34 -3.60
CA LEU A 57 -5.22 1.35 -2.16
C LEU A 57 -4.73 -0.02 -1.73
N GLN A 58 -3.50 -0.10 -1.24
CA GLN A 58 -2.93 -1.32 -0.66
C GLN A 58 -2.87 -1.17 0.85
N THR A 59 -3.40 -2.15 1.57
CA THR A 59 -3.21 -2.30 3.02
C THR A 59 -2.46 -3.60 3.30
N THR A 60 -1.21 -3.50 3.76
CA THR A 60 -0.43 -4.65 4.23
C THR A 60 -0.52 -4.73 5.74
N THR A 61 -0.91 -5.87 6.30
CA THR A 61 -0.83 -6.15 7.74
C THR A 61 0.16 -7.28 7.98
N VAL A 62 1.10 -7.08 8.89
CA VAL A 62 2.05 -8.11 9.34
C VAL A 62 1.84 -8.33 10.83
N LEU A 63 1.59 -9.57 11.25
CA LEU A 63 1.54 -9.98 12.64
C LEU A 63 2.97 -10.19 13.16
N LEU A 64 3.25 -9.66 14.35
CA LEU A 64 4.59 -9.68 14.95
C LEU A 64 4.84 -10.88 15.86
N ASP A 65 3.88 -11.82 15.96
CA ASP A 65 4.06 -13.01 16.78
C ASP A 65 5.22 -13.87 16.22
N GLY A 66 6.14 -14.25 17.11
CA GLY A 66 7.33 -15.02 16.75
C GLY A 66 8.52 -14.21 16.20
N TYR A 67 8.41 -12.88 16.08
CA TYR A 67 9.56 -12.03 15.69
C TYR A 67 10.41 -11.68 16.91
N ASP A 68 11.74 -11.78 16.77
CA ASP A 68 12.68 -11.25 17.75
C ASP A 68 13.00 -9.77 17.49
N GLN A 69 13.70 -9.13 18.42
CA GLN A 69 14.00 -7.70 18.33
C GLN A 69 14.85 -7.35 17.11
N GLU A 70 15.77 -8.24 16.68
CA GLU A 70 16.62 -7.97 15.52
C GLU A 70 15.79 -7.98 14.23
N ALA A 71 14.87 -8.93 14.09
CA ALA A 71 13.94 -9.00 12.97
C ALA A 71 12.98 -7.79 12.96
N LEU A 72 12.51 -7.35 14.13
CA LEU A 72 11.68 -6.14 14.25
C LEU A 72 12.45 -4.89 13.83
N ASP A 73 13.70 -4.73 14.27
CA ASP A 73 14.54 -3.58 13.90
C ASP A 73 14.78 -3.53 12.38
N GLN A 74 14.95 -4.68 11.73
CA GLN A 74 15.05 -4.77 10.27
C GLN A 74 13.77 -4.36 9.55
N ILE A 75 12.60 -4.77 10.07
CA ILE A 75 11.31 -4.36 9.51
C ILE A 75 11.15 -2.85 9.63
N TYR A 76 11.42 -2.26 10.80
CA TYR A 76 11.31 -0.82 10.99
C TYR A 76 12.26 -0.03 10.09
N ALA A 77 13.50 -0.49 9.91
CA ALA A 77 14.43 0.12 8.96
C ALA A 77 13.89 0.06 7.51
N GLN A 78 13.33 -1.08 7.10
CA GLN A 78 12.73 -1.23 5.77
C GLN A 78 11.48 -0.34 5.57
N MET A 79 10.72 -0.10 6.64
CA MET A 79 9.59 0.82 6.63
C MET A 79 10.05 2.27 6.42
N GLU A 80 11.07 2.71 7.14
CA GLU A 80 11.67 4.04 6.96
C GLU A 80 12.20 4.21 5.52
N ASP A 81 12.92 3.23 4.98
CA ASP A 81 13.39 3.23 3.59
C ASP A 81 12.23 3.29 2.57
N THR A 82 11.07 2.73 2.92
CA THR A 82 9.88 2.74 2.05
C THR A 82 9.16 4.09 2.11
N LEU A 83 9.03 4.67 3.31
CA LEU A 83 8.53 6.05 3.49
C LEU A 83 9.35 7.04 2.68
N ASP A 84 10.68 6.99 2.82
CA ASP A 84 11.60 7.89 2.11
C ASP A 84 11.50 7.74 0.59
N ARG A 85 11.21 6.52 0.10
CA ARG A 85 11.02 6.28 -1.33
C ARG A 85 9.73 6.88 -1.87
N TYR A 86 8.67 6.91 -1.05
CA TYR A 86 7.37 7.45 -1.46
C TYR A 86 7.27 8.96 -1.16
N ASP A 87 8.15 9.48 -0.31
CA ASP A 87 8.21 10.91 0.00
C ASP A 87 8.51 11.74 -1.26
N GLY A 88 7.78 12.85 -1.40
CA GLY A 88 7.88 13.72 -2.57
C GLY A 88 7.29 13.16 -3.87
N LEU A 89 6.78 11.92 -3.90
CA LEU A 89 6.09 11.39 -5.07
C LEU A 89 4.66 11.93 -5.14
N HIS A 90 4.39 12.77 -6.13
CA HIS A 90 3.05 13.33 -6.31
C HIS A 90 2.03 12.23 -6.62
N GLY A 91 0.90 12.23 -5.90
CA GLY A 91 -0.15 11.21 -6.05
C GLY A 91 0.12 9.89 -5.32
N VAL A 92 1.17 9.78 -4.52
CA VAL A 92 1.41 8.62 -3.64
C VAL A 92 1.37 9.06 -2.19
N SER A 93 0.71 8.28 -1.33
CA SER A 93 0.77 8.42 0.12
C SER A 93 1.15 7.08 0.75
N CYS A 94 2.04 7.12 1.74
CA CYS A 94 2.40 5.97 2.55
C CYS A 94 2.15 6.31 4.02
N LEU A 95 1.50 5.41 4.73
CA LEU A 95 1.26 5.52 6.17
C LEU A 95 1.57 4.18 6.83
N TYR A 96 2.18 4.24 8.01
CA TYR A 96 2.36 3.08 8.86
C TYR A 96 1.68 3.30 10.21
N ASP A 97 1.01 2.25 10.69
CA ASP A 97 0.51 2.13 12.06
C ASP A 97 1.11 0.88 12.69
N SER A 98 1.78 1.04 13.83
CA SER A 98 2.52 -0.03 14.50
C SER A 98 2.06 -0.19 15.94
N SER A 99 1.92 -1.44 16.37
CA SER A 99 1.63 -1.84 17.75
C SER A 99 2.48 -3.04 18.14
N ASP A 100 2.45 -3.44 19.41
CA ASP A 100 3.17 -4.63 19.88
C ASP A 100 2.74 -5.95 19.19
N GLN A 101 1.58 -5.97 18.54
CA GLN A 101 1.01 -7.18 17.93
C GLN A 101 1.12 -7.22 16.41
N LYS A 102 1.13 -6.05 15.76
CA LYS A 102 1.07 -5.94 14.31
C LYS A 102 1.62 -4.61 13.79
N ILE A 103 2.06 -4.65 12.55
CA ILE A 103 2.35 -3.48 11.72
C ILE A 103 1.33 -3.45 10.58
N VAL A 104 0.80 -2.26 10.31
CA VAL A 104 -0.11 -1.99 9.20
C VAL A 104 0.52 -0.91 8.33
N GLU A 105 0.73 -1.23 7.06
CA GLU A 105 1.12 -0.30 6.00
C GLU A 105 -0.11 0.03 5.17
N ILE A 106 -0.30 1.30 4.85
CA ILE A 106 -1.32 1.76 3.91
C ILE A 106 -0.62 2.57 2.83
N VAL A 107 -0.74 2.12 1.59
CA VAL A 107 -0.22 2.81 0.40
C VAL A 107 -1.40 3.20 -0.46
N ASP A 108 -1.57 4.50 -0.70
CA ASP A 108 -2.59 5.05 -1.59
C ASP A 108 -1.90 5.67 -2.81
N ILE A 109 -2.32 5.28 -4.01
CA ILE A 109 -1.78 5.73 -5.29
C ILE A 109 -2.93 6.27 -6.12
N ASP A 110 -2.97 7.59 -6.32
CA ASP A 110 -3.85 8.26 -7.28
C ASP A 110 -3.21 8.21 -8.67
N LEU A 111 -3.66 7.26 -9.49
CA LEU A 111 -3.13 7.03 -10.83
C LEU A 111 -3.39 8.21 -11.80
N GLN A 112 -4.22 9.18 -11.42
CA GLN A 112 -4.45 10.40 -12.21
C GLN A 112 -3.41 11.49 -11.92
N GLN A 113 -2.69 11.39 -10.81
CA GLN A 113 -1.71 12.40 -10.36
C GLN A 113 -0.26 11.90 -10.43
N VAL A 114 -0.03 10.59 -10.46
CA VAL A 114 1.31 9.99 -10.48
C VAL A 114 1.96 9.97 -11.87
N ASP A 115 3.29 9.96 -11.89
CA ASP A 115 4.07 9.57 -13.07
C ASP A 115 4.38 8.07 -13.02
N LEU A 116 3.67 7.28 -13.85
CA LEU A 116 3.86 5.83 -13.96
C LEU A 116 5.29 5.41 -14.30
N LYS A 117 6.06 6.25 -15.02
CA LYS A 117 7.47 5.95 -15.33
C LYS A 117 8.34 6.02 -14.10
N MET A 118 8.07 7.01 -13.26
CA MET A 118 8.78 7.17 -12.01
C MET A 118 8.39 6.05 -11.03
N LEU A 119 7.11 5.69 -10.92
CA LEU A 119 6.70 4.54 -10.08
C LEU A 119 7.34 3.22 -10.52
N GLN A 120 7.50 3.00 -11.83
CA GLN A 120 8.21 1.81 -12.32
C GLN A 120 9.72 1.86 -12.01
N LYS A 121 10.35 3.01 -12.20
CA LYS A 121 11.78 3.20 -11.96
C LYS A 121 12.13 3.02 -10.48
N GLU A 122 11.28 3.52 -9.57
CA GLU A 122 11.43 3.36 -8.12
C GLU A 122 11.00 1.97 -7.63
N GLY A 123 10.54 1.09 -8.53
CA GLY A 123 10.14 -0.28 -8.21
C GLY A 123 8.85 -0.38 -7.40
N ILE A 124 8.03 0.67 -7.38
CA ILE A 124 6.76 0.76 -6.66
C ILE A 124 5.67 0.00 -7.41
N LEU A 125 5.65 0.14 -8.74
CA LEU A 125 4.79 -0.62 -9.63
C LEU A 125 5.63 -1.45 -10.59
N SER A 126 5.25 -2.72 -10.78
CA SER A 126 5.83 -3.58 -11.79
C SER A 126 4.77 -4.02 -12.78
N PHE A 127 5.03 -3.83 -14.07
CA PHE A 127 4.09 -4.15 -15.14
C PHE A 127 4.34 -5.52 -15.78
N GLY A 128 5.24 -6.33 -15.22
CA GLY A 128 5.68 -7.60 -15.81
C GLY A 128 6.38 -7.47 -17.17
N THR A 129 6.50 -6.24 -17.69
CA THR A 129 7.13 -5.88 -18.95
C THR A 129 7.96 -4.62 -18.78
N ASN A 130 8.87 -4.37 -19.73
CA ASN A 130 9.68 -3.14 -19.76
C ASN A 130 8.93 -1.95 -20.39
N THR A 131 7.69 -2.15 -20.85
CA THR A 131 6.89 -1.11 -21.49
C THR A 131 5.84 -0.61 -20.52
N ILE A 132 5.73 0.71 -20.42
CA ILE A 132 4.71 1.35 -19.59
C ILE A 132 3.43 1.38 -20.43
N PRO A 133 2.36 0.73 -19.98
CA PRO A 133 1.12 0.73 -20.73
C PRO A 133 0.51 2.14 -20.73
N ASP A 134 -0.22 2.49 -21.78
CA ASP A 134 -1.02 3.71 -21.85
C ASP A 134 -2.24 3.55 -20.92
N GLY A 135 -1.98 3.66 -19.61
CA GLY A 135 -2.94 3.37 -18.54
C GLY A 135 -2.91 1.90 -18.09
N LEU A 136 -3.36 1.67 -16.86
CA LEU A 136 -3.52 0.32 -16.31
C LEU A 136 -4.98 -0.09 -16.43
N SER A 137 -5.26 -1.27 -17.00
CA SER A 137 -6.63 -1.79 -17.03
C SER A 137 -6.97 -2.53 -15.74
N LEU A 138 -8.23 -2.45 -15.32
CA LEU A 138 -8.75 -3.20 -14.17
C LEU A 138 -8.69 -4.69 -14.47
N SER A 139 -9.15 -5.11 -15.65
CA SER A 139 -9.12 -6.51 -16.09
C SER A 139 -7.72 -7.14 -16.04
N SER A 140 -6.72 -6.51 -16.65
CA SER A 140 -5.34 -7.05 -16.64
C SER A 140 -4.68 -6.97 -15.27
N SER A 141 -5.00 -5.95 -14.47
CA SER A 141 -4.50 -5.84 -13.10
C SER A 141 -5.09 -6.94 -12.22
N LYS A 142 -6.39 -7.24 -12.33
CA LYS A 142 -7.01 -8.38 -11.66
C LYS A 142 -6.37 -9.70 -12.06
N GLU A 143 -6.15 -9.92 -13.36
CA GLU A 143 -5.50 -11.14 -13.87
C GLU A 143 -4.08 -11.29 -13.32
N TYR A 144 -3.27 -10.21 -13.39
CA TYR A 144 -1.92 -10.18 -12.85
C TYR A 144 -1.89 -10.52 -11.35
N LEU A 145 -2.74 -9.88 -10.56
CA LEU A 145 -2.82 -10.10 -9.12
C LEU A 145 -3.36 -11.49 -8.78
N SER A 146 -4.31 -12.01 -9.56
CA SER A 146 -4.80 -13.39 -9.41
C SER A 146 -3.67 -14.39 -9.65
N ASN A 147 -2.78 -14.13 -10.62
CA ASN A 147 -1.59 -14.96 -10.86
C ASN A 147 -0.56 -14.86 -9.72
N LEU A 148 -0.57 -13.78 -8.94
CA LEU A 148 0.21 -13.64 -7.71
C LEU A 148 -0.46 -14.26 -6.48
N GLY A 149 -1.68 -14.80 -6.63
CA GLY A 149 -2.43 -15.48 -5.57
C GLY A 149 -3.48 -14.63 -4.87
N PHE A 150 -3.75 -13.40 -5.33
CA PHE A 150 -4.87 -12.61 -4.82
C PHE A 150 -6.20 -13.25 -5.20
N VAL A 151 -7.14 -13.25 -4.27
CA VAL A 151 -8.53 -13.65 -4.48
C VAL A 151 -9.39 -12.40 -4.49
N PHE A 152 -10.14 -12.19 -5.57
CA PHE A 152 -11.06 -11.06 -5.72
C PHE A 152 -12.49 -11.46 -5.38
N ASP A 153 -13.28 -10.47 -4.95
CA ASP A 153 -14.73 -10.56 -4.80
C ASP A 153 -15.50 -10.60 -6.14
#